data_AF-A0A7X6EVR2-F1
#
_entry.id   AF-A0A7X6EVR2-F1
#
_cell.length_a   1.000
_cell.length_b   1.000
_cell.length_c   1.000
_cell.angle_alpha   90.00
_cell.angle_beta   90.00
_cell.angle_gamma   90.00
#
_symmetry.space_group_name_H-M   'P 1'
#
loop_
_entity.id
_entity.type
_entity.pdbx_description
1 polymer ?
#
loop_
_entity_poly.entity_id
_entity_poly.type
_entity_poly.pdbx_seq_one_letter_code
_entity_poly.pdbx_strand_id
1 'polypeptide(L)'
;MPLGSEHPLRRELHNELHARPSLYFDGDTDVWHVAIVGESGPPSPPGSLPGLEDVTTTGEGNHGIGRVGDGRLKWEAHTEFLTLTFVVPASAEPGSNPPEAFRACCSQVGGKVIAAVRVLVRDEKDGRILEKPKLDYVASRVGGGDAEVHSNFRLTDSGFLEFLFFNRNLNAYRTGRMVRRFLEIETYRMMALLALPMARETVSKLSAFDQRLDLLIVHMQSAVKVDKALLSEVTRLSSDVLNFSALARHRFGATKAYAEIVASRLSELREERVEQRQRLGTFIDRRFQPAVRSVYAAERRLDELAERVSLAGDLLRTTVQVQLEDQNASLLTSMEERARIQVHIQQAVEGFSVIAITYYTIGLAKICLESISALGVDPHVTKLAVLGAIPLVLFAVWTAVRHVRRSIAGAPHNPAAGGH
;
A
#
# COMPACT_ATOMS: atom_id res chain seq x y z
N MET A 1 -14.22 44.54 -16.38
CA MET A 1 -13.36 43.88 -17.39
C MET A 1 -12.43 42.92 -16.67
N PRO A 2 -12.29 41.66 -17.12
CA PRO A 2 -11.30 40.74 -16.55
C PRO A 2 -9.87 41.26 -16.79
N LEU A 3 -8.98 41.05 -15.81
CA LEU A 3 -7.58 41.52 -15.79
C LEU A 3 -6.65 40.82 -16.81
N GLY A 4 -7.16 39.86 -17.58
CA GLY A 4 -6.41 39.01 -18.51
C GLY A 4 -7.12 37.68 -18.75
N SER A 5 -6.43 36.70 -19.34
CA SER A 5 -6.92 35.31 -19.41
C SER A 5 -6.93 34.69 -18.00
N GLU A 6 -8.13 34.32 -17.54
CA GLU A 6 -8.31 33.72 -16.22
C GLU A 6 -7.98 32.22 -16.28
N HIS A 7 -7.24 31.71 -15.29
CA HIS A 7 -7.03 30.26 -15.15
C HIS A 7 -8.39 29.55 -14.94
N PRO A 8 -8.70 28.44 -15.65
CA PRO A 8 -10.02 27.80 -15.62
C PRO A 8 -10.53 27.46 -14.21
N LEU A 9 -9.63 26.99 -13.33
CA LEU A 9 -9.95 26.60 -11.96
C LEU A 9 -9.97 27.76 -10.94
N ARG A 10 -9.65 29.00 -11.33
CA ARG A 10 -9.44 30.10 -10.37
C ARG A 10 -10.66 30.32 -9.47
N ARG A 11 -11.86 30.31 -10.04
CA ARG A 11 -13.11 30.56 -9.29
C ARG A 11 -13.46 29.40 -8.39
N GLU A 12 -13.34 28.17 -8.89
CA GLU A 12 -13.62 26.96 -8.11
C GLU A 12 -12.70 26.89 -6.89
N LEU A 13 -11.39 27.00 -7.09
CA LEU A 13 -10.40 26.96 -6.01
C LEU A 13 -10.55 28.13 -5.02
N HIS A 14 -10.92 29.33 -5.50
CA HIS A 14 -11.18 30.47 -4.62
C HIS A 14 -12.43 30.25 -3.77
N ASN A 15 -13.49 29.70 -4.37
CA ASN A 15 -14.77 29.45 -3.71
C ASN A 15 -14.72 28.26 -2.74
N GLU A 16 -13.68 27.42 -2.79
CA GLU A 16 -13.48 26.35 -1.81
C GLU A 16 -13.44 26.88 -0.36
N LEU A 17 -12.96 28.10 -0.14
CA LEU A 17 -12.99 28.77 1.18
C LEU A 17 -14.41 29.01 1.70
N HIS A 18 -15.38 29.09 0.80
CA HIS A 18 -16.80 29.34 1.10
C HIS A 18 -17.68 28.10 0.88
N ALA A 19 -17.10 26.96 0.47
CA ALA A 19 -17.82 25.74 0.13
C ALA A 19 -18.47 25.04 1.33
N ARG A 20 -18.36 25.56 2.56
CA ARG A 20 -18.97 24.97 3.77
C ARG A 20 -19.48 26.05 4.73
N PRO A 21 -20.54 26.80 4.38
CA PRO A 21 -21.08 27.86 5.22
C PRO A 21 -21.54 27.31 6.58
N SER A 22 -21.35 28.07 7.65
CA SER A 22 -21.82 27.68 8.98
C SER A 22 -23.28 28.08 9.18
N LEU A 23 -24.03 27.31 9.97
CA LEU A 23 -25.36 27.71 10.43
C LEU A 23 -25.20 28.75 11.55
N TYR A 24 -25.75 29.94 11.34
CA TYR A 24 -25.73 31.03 12.31
C TYR A 24 -27.12 31.20 12.90
N PHE A 25 -27.22 31.20 14.22
CA PHE A 25 -28.46 31.36 14.97
C PHE A 25 -28.16 32.18 16.24
N ASP A 26 -29.20 32.77 16.79
CA ASP A 26 -29.12 33.66 17.95
C ASP A 26 -30.12 33.21 19.02
N GLY A 27 -29.83 33.55 20.27
CA GLY A 27 -30.63 33.17 21.44
C GLY A 27 -30.74 31.65 21.67
N ASP A 28 -31.72 31.28 22.48
CA ASP A 28 -31.94 29.88 22.88
C ASP A 28 -32.31 28.97 21.70
N THR A 29 -31.48 27.95 21.47
CA THR A 29 -31.57 27.07 20.29
C THR A 29 -31.22 25.63 20.66
N ASP A 30 -31.94 24.66 20.08
CA ASP A 30 -31.58 23.26 20.15
C ASP A 30 -31.01 22.82 18.78
N VAL A 31 -29.82 22.21 18.80
CA VAL A 31 -29.14 21.72 17.60
C VAL A 31 -29.06 20.21 17.64
N TRP A 32 -29.48 19.56 16.57
CA TRP A 32 -29.44 18.12 16.39
C TRP A 32 -28.54 17.79 15.20
N HIS A 33 -27.67 16.81 15.37
CA HIS A 33 -26.69 16.45 14.36
C HIS A 33 -26.56 14.94 14.26
N VAL A 34 -26.46 14.44 13.03
CA VAL A 34 -26.06 13.05 12.77
C VAL A 34 -25.00 13.00 11.67
N ALA A 35 -24.07 12.07 11.82
CA ALA A 35 -23.15 11.66 10.77
C ALA A 35 -23.48 10.22 10.35
N ILE A 36 -23.60 9.99 9.04
CA ILE A 36 -24.08 8.74 8.45
C ILE A 36 -23.02 8.22 7.47
N VAL A 37 -22.63 6.96 7.65
CA VAL A 37 -21.68 6.25 6.78
C VAL A 37 -22.45 5.26 5.92
N GLY A 38 -22.16 5.23 4.61
CA GLY A 38 -22.78 4.26 3.70
C GLY A 38 -22.01 2.93 3.66
N GLU A 39 -22.63 1.88 3.13
CA GLU A 39 -22.03 0.54 3.09
C GLU A 39 -20.95 0.39 2.01
N SER A 40 -21.09 1.10 0.88
CA SER A 40 -20.20 1.00 -0.28
C SER A 40 -19.59 2.34 -0.70
N GLY A 41 -19.60 3.33 0.20
CA GLY A 41 -19.19 4.71 -0.08
C GLY A 41 -19.94 5.72 0.79
N PRO A 42 -19.73 7.04 0.59
CA PRO A 42 -20.53 8.05 1.28
C PRO A 42 -22.01 7.89 0.86
N PRO A 43 -22.97 8.10 1.78
CA PRO A 43 -24.38 8.12 1.42
C PRO A 43 -24.64 9.13 0.31
N SER A 44 -25.50 8.77 -0.65
CA SER A 44 -25.96 9.71 -1.65
C SER A 44 -26.61 10.91 -0.95
N PRO A 45 -26.33 12.15 -1.39
CA PRO A 45 -27.10 13.28 -0.96
C PRO A 45 -28.58 12.99 -1.20
N PRO A 46 -29.45 13.27 -0.24
CA PRO A 46 -30.87 13.05 -0.41
C PRO A 46 -31.39 13.88 -1.60
N GLY A 47 -31.91 13.19 -2.62
CA GLY A 47 -32.27 13.79 -3.93
C GLY A 47 -33.41 14.83 -3.87
N SER A 48 -34.16 14.87 -2.77
CA SER A 48 -35.20 15.85 -2.47
C SER A 48 -35.44 15.90 -0.96
N LEU A 49 -34.58 16.59 -0.20
CA LEU A 49 -34.92 16.88 1.18
C LEU A 49 -36.09 17.88 1.21
N PRO A 50 -37.14 17.65 2.01
CA PRO A 50 -38.25 18.59 2.15
C PRO A 50 -37.72 19.99 2.51
N GLY A 51 -38.07 21.02 1.73
CA GLY A 51 -37.71 22.42 2.02
C GLY A 51 -36.30 22.87 1.60
N LEU A 52 -35.61 22.09 0.78
CA LEU A 52 -34.37 22.48 0.08
C LEU A 52 -34.60 23.00 -1.35
N GLU A 53 -35.85 23.11 -1.80
CA GLU A 53 -36.25 23.52 -3.16
C GLU A 53 -35.82 24.97 -3.52
N ASP A 54 -35.63 25.84 -2.53
CA ASP A 54 -35.29 27.27 -2.71
C ASP A 54 -33.77 27.57 -2.71
N VAL A 55 -32.92 26.55 -2.68
CA VAL A 55 -31.48 26.74 -2.50
C VAL A 55 -30.77 26.67 -3.84
N THR A 56 -30.58 27.84 -4.44
CA THR A 56 -29.87 28.07 -5.71
C THR A 56 -28.38 27.68 -5.71
N THR A 57 -27.84 27.04 -4.67
CA THR A 57 -26.42 26.66 -4.55
C THR A 57 -26.13 25.19 -4.82
N THR A 58 -27.13 24.35 -5.10
CA THR A 58 -27.01 22.87 -4.99
C THR A 58 -27.34 22.04 -6.23
N GLY A 59 -27.30 22.60 -7.44
CA GLY A 59 -27.43 21.78 -8.64
C GLY A 59 -26.40 20.64 -8.72
N GLU A 60 -25.20 20.85 -8.16
CA GLU A 60 -24.05 19.93 -8.19
C GLU A 60 -23.20 19.95 -6.88
N GLY A 61 -23.75 20.48 -5.78
CA GLY A 61 -22.99 20.83 -4.57
C GLY A 61 -22.75 19.68 -3.57
N ASN A 62 -21.69 19.79 -2.75
CA ASN A 62 -21.40 18.88 -1.63
C ASN A 62 -22.04 19.30 -0.30
N HIS A 63 -22.95 20.28 -0.29
CA HIS A 63 -23.63 20.75 0.91
C HIS A 63 -24.87 21.58 0.54
N GLY A 64 -25.82 21.75 1.46
CA GLY A 64 -26.95 22.66 1.30
C GLY A 64 -27.61 23.04 2.62
N ILE A 65 -28.37 24.14 2.62
CA ILE A 65 -29.11 24.63 3.81
C ILE A 65 -30.53 25.01 3.41
N GLY A 66 -31.54 24.32 3.94
CA GLY A 66 -32.96 24.61 3.71
C GLY A 66 -33.76 24.82 4.99
N ARG A 67 -35.01 25.25 4.86
CA ARG A 67 -35.96 25.36 5.98
C ARG A 67 -36.80 24.09 6.04
N VAL A 68 -36.93 23.50 7.22
CA VAL A 68 -37.74 22.28 7.43
C VAL A 68 -38.56 22.46 8.70
N GLY A 69 -39.89 22.54 8.56
CA GLY A 69 -40.76 22.95 9.66
C GLY A 69 -40.34 24.30 10.25
N ASP A 70 -40.25 24.38 11.58
CA ASP A 70 -39.82 25.58 12.30
C ASP A 70 -38.30 25.76 12.40
N GLY A 71 -37.52 24.87 11.76
CA GLY A 71 -36.06 24.86 11.85
C GLY A 71 -35.36 25.04 10.50
N ARG A 72 -34.03 24.99 10.54
CA ARG A 72 -33.15 24.95 9.37
C ARG A 72 -32.33 23.68 9.38
N LEU A 73 -32.33 22.98 8.26
CA LEU A 73 -31.52 21.78 8.04
C LEU A 73 -30.35 22.13 7.14
N LYS A 74 -29.14 21.79 7.58
CA LYS A 74 -27.94 21.75 6.76
C LYS A 74 -27.55 20.30 6.50
N TRP A 75 -27.17 20.00 5.27
CA TRP A 75 -26.50 18.75 4.94
C TRP A 75 -25.12 19.02 4.35
N GLU A 76 -24.17 18.13 4.61
CA GLU A 76 -22.82 18.17 4.03
C GLU A 76 -22.40 16.76 3.62
N ALA A 77 -22.04 16.59 2.36
CA ALA A 77 -21.39 15.41 1.82
C ALA A 77 -19.88 15.53 2.03
N HIS A 78 -19.32 14.52 2.69
CA HIS A 78 -17.89 14.31 2.84
C HIS A 78 -17.48 13.08 2.04
N THR A 79 -16.19 12.88 1.86
CA THR A 79 -15.64 11.74 1.10
C THR A 79 -16.09 10.39 1.65
N GLU A 80 -16.29 10.26 2.96
CA GLU A 80 -16.65 8.98 3.61
C GLU A 80 -18.01 8.96 4.30
N PHE A 81 -18.67 10.11 4.49
CA PHE A 81 -19.91 10.21 5.25
C PHE A 81 -20.75 11.42 4.85
N LEU A 82 -22.03 11.41 5.18
CA LEU A 82 -22.94 12.54 5.07
C LEU A 82 -23.26 13.04 6.48
N THR A 83 -23.35 14.36 6.67
CA THR A 83 -23.89 14.93 7.90
C THR A 83 -25.21 15.64 7.66
N LEU A 84 -26.10 15.56 8.65
CA LEU A 84 -27.32 16.35 8.73
C LEU A 84 -27.29 17.12 10.05
N THR A 85 -27.47 18.44 9.99
CA THR A 85 -27.51 19.33 11.15
C THR A 85 -28.79 20.14 11.13
N PHE A 86 -29.65 19.95 12.12
CA PHE A 86 -30.93 20.63 12.25
C PHE A 86 -30.90 21.60 13.42
N VAL A 87 -31.23 22.86 13.14
CA VAL A 87 -31.24 23.96 14.11
C VAL A 87 -32.67 24.43 14.26
N VAL A 88 -33.20 24.35 15.48
CA VAL A 88 -34.58 24.71 15.81
C VAL A 88 -34.59 25.60 17.06
N PRO A 89 -35.50 26.58 17.16
CA PRO A 89 -35.66 27.36 18.39
C PRO A 89 -35.85 26.45 19.61
N ALA A 90 -35.29 26.85 20.75
CA ALA A 90 -35.37 26.02 21.96
C ALA A 90 -36.82 25.88 22.45
N SER A 91 -37.20 24.63 22.77
CA SER A 91 -38.42 24.32 23.51
C SER A 91 -38.32 24.80 24.97
N ALA A 92 -39.46 25.14 25.58
CA ALA A 92 -39.54 25.46 27.00
C ALA A 92 -39.11 24.27 27.88
N GLU A 93 -39.52 23.05 27.47
CA GLU A 93 -39.05 21.80 28.05
C GLU A 93 -38.33 21.00 26.96
N PRO A 94 -36.99 20.90 27.01
CA PRO A 94 -36.22 20.16 26.03
C PRO A 94 -36.45 18.66 26.19
N GLY A 95 -37.39 18.08 25.44
CA GLY A 95 -37.60 16.63 25.38
C GLY A 95 -36.34 15.89 24.89
N SER A 96 -36.20 14.61 25.21
CA SER A 96 -35.00 13.82 24.88
C SER A 96 -34.90 13.36 23.43
N ASN A 97 -36.02 13.40 22.68
CA ASN A 97 -36.11 12.88 21.32
C ASN A 97 -35.92 13.97 20.27
N PRO A 98 -35.27 13.67 19.13
CA PRO A 98 -35.15 14.63 18.03
C PRO A 98 -36.52 15.02 17.47
N PRO A 99 -36.71 16.24 16.95
CA PRO A 99 -37.93 16.66 16.28
C PRO A 99 -38.32 15.73 15.13
N GLU A 100 -39.62 15.57 14.89
CA GLU A 100 -40.14 14.67 13.85
C GLU A 100 -39.62 15.03 12.45
N ALA A 101 -39.57 16.32 12.12
CA ALA A 101 -39.00 16.82 10.87
C ALA A 101 -37.55 16.34 10.65
N PHE A 102 -36.71 16.37 11.70
CA PHE A 102 -35.33 15.90 11.60
C PHE A 102 -35.25 14.38 11.44
N ARG A 103 -36.09 13.62 12.16
CA ARG A 103 -36.18 12.17 12.01
C ARG A 103 -36.59 11.78 10.59
N ALA A 104 -37.58 12.46 10.03
CA ALA A 104 -38.05 12.23 8.66
C ALA A 104 -36.91 12.42 7.64
N CYS A 105 -36.11 13.48 7.78
CA CYS A 105 -34.94 13.70 6.93
C CYS A 105 -33.86 12.63 7.12
N CYS A 106 -33.57 12.21 8.36
CA CYS A 106 -32.60 11.15 8.62
C CYS A 106 -33.02 9.82 7.98
N SER A 107 -34.30 9.47 8.04
CA SER A 107 -34.84 8.24 7.45
C SER A 107 -34.78 8.20 5.91
N GLN A 108 -34.61 9.36 5.25
CA GLN A 108 -34.41 9.42 3.79
C GLN A 108 -32.97 9.14 3.37
N VAL A 109 -32.02 9.17 4.29
CA VAL A 109 -30.61 8.91 4.01
C VAL A 109 -30.28 7.46 4.35
N GLY A 110 -29.90 6.69 3.34
CA GLY A 110 -29.41 5.32 3.55
C GLY A 110 -28.04 5.30 4.25
N GLY A 111 -27.81 4.28 5.07
CA GLY A 111 -26.53 4.08 5.76
C GLY A 111 -26.70 3.83 7.26
N LYS A 112 -25.60 3.97 8.00
CA LYS A 112 -25.53 3.72 9.44
C LYS A 112 -25.04 4.98 10.15
N VAL A 113 -25.77 5.39 11.19
CA VAL A 113 -25.40 6.55 12.02
C VAL A 113 -24.15 6.18 12.84
N ILE A 114 -23.06 6.92 12.64
CA ILE A 114 -21.80 6.72 13.36
C ILE A 114 -21.64 7.70 14.54
N ALA A 115 -22.25 8.87 14.44
CA ALA A 115 -22.28 9.88 15.49
C ALA A 115 -23.62 10.61 15.50
N ALA A 116 -24.14 10.88 16.69
CA ALA A 116 -25.35 11.64 16.91
C ALA A 116 -25.14 12.60 18.08
N VAL A 117 -25.33 13.90 17.84
CA VAL A 117 -25.03 14.95 18.83
C VAL A 117 -26.21 15.88 18.96
N ARG A 118 -26.55 16.21 20.20
CA ARG A 118 -27.48 17.27 20.55
C ARG A 118 -26.72 18.37 21.29
N VAL A 119 -26.97 19.62 20.91
CA VAL A 119 -26.45 20.79 21.64
C VAL A 119 -27.62 21.64 22.09
N LEU A 120 -27.76 21.80 23.41
CA LEU A 120 -28.71 22.71 24.04
C LEU A 120 -28.02 24.05 24.25
N VAL A 121 -28.29 25.01 23.37
CA VAL A 121 -27.75 26.36 23.45
C VAL A 121 -28.70 27.21 24.28
N ARG A 122 -28.20 27.80 25.36
CA ARG A 122 -28.94 28.71 26.24
C ARG A 122 -28.18 30.02 26.38
N ASP A 123 -28.82 31.13 26.07
CA ASP A 123 -28.25 32.45 26.27
C ASP A 123 -28.52 32.92 27.70
N GLU A 124 -27.46 33.22 28.46
CA GLU A 124 -27.58 33.69 29.84
C GLU A 124 -28.32 35.03 29.93
N LYS A 125 -28.47 35.77 28.82
CA LYS A 125 -29.24 37.04 28.75
C LYS A 125 -30.74 36.83 28.53
N ASP A 126 -31.14 35.71 27.92
CA ASP A 126 -32.54 35.46 27.56
C ASP A 126 -33.38 34.93 28.74
N GLY A 127 -32.75 34.66 29.88
CA GLY A 127 -33.42 34.38 31.15
C GLY A 127 -34.00 32.97 31.29
N ARG A 128 -33.87 32.08 30.29
CA ARG A 128 -34.20 30.66 30.46
C ARG A 128 -33.09 29.93 31.21
N ILE A 129 -33.33 29.65 32.47
CA ILE A 129 -32.39 28.96 33.35
C ILE A 129 -32.48 27.46 33.08
N LEU A 130 -31.53 26.93 32.31
CA LEU A 130 -31.22 25.50 32.35
C LEU A 130 -30.27 25.27 33.52
N GLU A 131 -30.64 24.40 34.47
CA GLU A 131 -29.78 24.11 35.61
C GLU A 131 -28.44 23.52 35.15
N LYS A 132 -27.35 24.06 35.70
CA LYS A 132 -26.03 23.52 35.41
C LYS A 132 -25.90 22.12 36.01
N PRO A 133 -25.34 21.14 35.28
CA PRO A 133 -25.21 19.78 35.77
C PRO A 133 -24.35 19.65 37.03
N LYS A 134 -24.55 18.53 37.73
CA LYS A 134 -23.75 18.12 38.88
C LYS A 134 -22.28 17.88 38.49
N LEU A 135 -21.44 17.61 39.50
CA LEU A 135 -19.97 17.51 39.38
C LEU A 135 -19.46 16.36 38.48
N ASP A 136 -20.32 15.42 38.08
CA ASP A 136 -19.97 14.29 37.21
C ASP A 136 -19.80 14.67 35.73
N TYR A 137 -20.19 15.89 35.35
CA TYR A 137 -19.96 16.43 34.02
C TYR A 137 -18.57 17.05 33.90
N VAL A 138 -17.97 16.91 32.72
CA VAL A 138 -16.84 17.75 32.36
C VAL A 138 -17.35 19.11 31.94
N ALA A 139 -16.57 20.14 32.20
CA ALA A 139 -16.95 21.51 31.88
C ALA A 139 -15.76 22.34 31.41
N SER A 140 -16.01 23.27 30.51
CA SER A 140 -14.98 24.19 30.01
C SER A 140 -15.57 25.54 29.68
N ARG A 141 -14.85 26.60 30.05
CA ARG A 141 -15.08 27.94 29.52
C ARG A 141 -14.46 27.97 28.14
N VAL A 142 -15.20 28.38 27.12
CA VAL A 142 -14.74 28.35 25.72
C VAL A 142 -14.89 29.72 25.09
N GLY A 143 -14.20 29.93 23.97
CA GLY A 143 -14.25 31.19 23.24
C GLY A 143 -13.63 32.35 24.02
N GLY A 144 -12.68 32.09 24.92
CA GLY A 144 -12.05 33.11 25.77
C GLY A 144 -12.90 33.48 27.01
N GLY A 145 -13.74 32.57 27.49
CA GLY A 145 -14.57 32.78 28.68
C GLY A 145 -15.99 33.30 28.40
N ASP A 146 -16.29 33.63 27.15
CA ASP A 146 -17.57 34.16 26.68
C ASP A 146 -18.70 33.11 26.62
N ALA A 147 -18.38 31.84 26.83
CA ALA A 147 -19.35 30.75 26.94
C ALA A 147 -18.82 29.62 27.83
N GLU A 148 -19.73 28.75 28.27
CA GLU A 148 -19.43 27.57 29.07
C GLU A 148 -20.11 26.34 28.48
N VAL A 149 -19.38 25.24 28.33
CA VAL A 149 -19.91 23.98 27.82
C VAL A 149 -19.80 22.88 28.87
N HIS A 150 -20.83 22.05 28.97
CA HIS A 150 -20.86 20.86 29.83
C HIS A 150 -21.25 19.63 29.01
N SER A 151 -20.63 18.49 29.32
CA SER A 151 -21.05 17.18 28.80
C SER A 151 -20.58 16.07 29.74
N ASN A 152 -21.31 14.96 29.77
CA ASN A 152 -20.88 13.74 30.47
C ASN A 152 -20.30 12.69 29.50
N PHE A 153 -20.27 12.97 28.19
CA PHE A 153 -19.83 12.06 27.14
C PHE A 153 -20.53 10.70 27.14
N ARG A 154 -21.78 10.65 27.60
CA ARG A 154 -22.63 9.46 27.55
C ARG A 154 -23.75 9.67 26.55
N LEU A 155 -24.20 8.57 25.94
CA LEU A 155 -25.38 8.59 25.10
C LEU A 155 -26.62 8.71 25.99
N THR A 156 -27.55 9.55 25.57
CA THR A 156 -28.92 9.57 26.09
C THR A 156 -29.66 8.30 25.69
N ASP A 157 -30.84 8.07 26.26
CA ASP A 157 -31.74 6.97 25.84
C ASP A 157 -32.15 7.07 24.36
N SER A 158 -32.13 8.28 23.80
CA SER A 158 -32.36 8.56 22.37
C SER A 158 -31.12 8.35 21.49
N GLY A 159 -29.99 7.97 22.08
CA GLY A 159 -28.74 7.67 21.36
C GLY A 159 -27.90 8.88 20.99
N PHE A 160 -28.18 10.06 21.55
CA PHE A 160 -27.43 11.29 21.27
C PHE A 160 -26.40 11.57 22.37
N LEU A 161 -25.22 12.05 21.98
CA LEU A 161 -24.30 12.74 22.87
C LEU A 161 -24.84 14.14 23.13
N GLU A 162 -24.98 14.55 24.38
CA GLU A 162 -25.49 15.88 24.72
C GLU A 162 -24.37 16.85 25.17
N PHE A 163 -24.43 18.07 24.63
CA PHE A 163 -23.69 19.23 25.11
C PHE A 163 -24.68 20.28 25.62
N LEU A 164 -24.45 20.77 26.83
CA LEU A 164 -25.12 21.95 27.34
C LEU A 164 -24.21 23.14 27.12
N PHE A 165 -24.66 24.11 26.33
CA PHE A 165 -23.86 25.24 25.90
C PHE A 165 -24.49 26.56 26.36
N PHE A 166 -23.87 27.17 27.36
CA PHE A 166 -24.31 28.43 27.96
C PHE A 166 -23.56 29.58 27.29
N ASN A 167 -24.25 30.32 26.43
CA ASN A 167 -23.71 31.53 25.80
C ASN A 167 -23.79 32.70 26.78
N ARG A 168 -22.71 33.46 26.93
CA ARG A 168 -22.69 34.71 27.72
C ARG A 168 -22.59 35.93 26.82
N ASN A 169 -21.60 35.90 25.93
CA ASN A 169 -21.18 37.07 25.15
C ASN A 169 -20.75 36.72 23.71
N LEU A 170 -21.01 35.51 23.23
CA LEU A 170 -20.80 35.19 21.82
C LEU A 170 -21.94 35.75 20.99
N ASN A 171 -21.60 36.32 19.83
CA ASN A 171 -22.59 36.64 18.81
C ASN A 171 -22.98 35.40 18.00
N ALA A 172 -24.05 35.49 17.21
CA ALA A 172 -24.57 34.39 16.39
C ALA A 172 -23.51 33.66 15.54
N TYR A 173 -22.54 34.40 14.98
CA TYR A 173 -21.44 33.82 14.20
C TYR A 173 -20.48 32.99 15.05
N ARG A 174 -20.08 33.50 16.21
CA ARG A 174 -19.18 32.80 17.14
C ARG A 174 -19.88 31.61 17.79
N THR A 175 -21.15 31.73 18.15
CA THR A 175 -22.00 30.65 18.67
C THR A 175 -22.10 29.51 17.66
N GLY A 176 -22.51 29.79 16.42
CA GLY A 176 -22.61 28.77 15.37
C GLY A 176 -21.29 28.06 15.08
N ARG A 177 -20.17 28.80 15.03
CA ARG A 177 -18.83 28.19 14.90
C ARG A 177 -18.45 27.33 16.08
N MET A 178 -18.79 27.73 17.31
CA MET A 178 -18.50 26.93 18.51
C MET A 178 -19.28 25.63 18.51
N VAL A 179 -20.58 25.68 18.22
CA VAL A 179 -21.41 24.49 18.09
C VAL A 179 -20.88 23.57 17.00
N ARG A 180 -20.55 24.10 15.81
CA ARG A 180 -19.93 23.32 14.74
C ARG A 180 -18.68 22.58 15.20
N ARG A 181 -17.82 23.20 16.02
CA ARG A 181 -16.63 22.52 16.57
C ARG A 181 -17.00 21.33 17.44
N PHE A 182 -18.03 21.43 18.28
CA PHE A 182 -18.49 20.29 19.07
C PHE A 182 -18.98 19.14 18.19
N LEU A 183 -19.74 19.46 17.14
CA LEU A 183 -20.21 18.48 16.16
C LEU A 183 -19.04 17.81 15.43
N GLU A 184 -18.08 18.60 14.96
CA GLU A 184 -16.89 18.09 14.26
C GLU A 184 -16.00 17.27 15.18
N ILE A 185 -15.80 17.68 16.44
CA ILE A 185 -15.02 16.91 17.42
C ILE A 185 -15.61 15.51 17.57
N GLU A 186 -16.91 15.38 17.77
CA GLU A 186 -17.53 14.08 17.97
C GLU A 186 -17.54 13.24 16.69
N THR A 187 -17.95 13.84 15.57
CA THR A 187 -18.02 13.15 14.28
C THR A 187 -16.64 12.64 13.85
N TYR A 188 -15.60 13.46 13.90
CA TYR A 188 -14.25 13.03 13.52
C TYR A 188 -13.61 12.09 14.54
N ARG A 189 -13.92 12.24 15.84
CA ARG A 189 -13.49 11.27 16.86
C ARG A 189 -14.06 9.88 16.56
N MET A 190 -15.35 9.78 16.26
CA MET A 190 -16.00 8.51 15.93
C MET A 190 -15.50 7.92 14.61
N MET A 191 -15.34 8.76 13.58
CA MET A 191 -14.77 8.33 12.29
C MET A 191 -13.33 7.82 12.42
N ALA A 192 -12.49 8.48 13.22
CA ALA A 192 -11.12 8.02 13.51
C ALA A 192 -11.13 6.66 14.23
N LEU A 193 -12.08 6.43 15.15
CA LEU A 193 -12.16 5.19 15.91
C LEU A 193 -12.65 3.98 15.12
N LEU A 194 -13.18 4.15 13.90
CA LEU A 194 -13.55 3.04 13.01
C LEU A 194 -12.35 2.14 12.67
N ALA A 195 -11.12 2.65 12.74
CA ALA A 195 -9.92 1.86 12.53
C ALA A 195 -9.54 0.95 13.70
N LEU A 196 -10.10 1.16 14.90
CA LEU A 196 -9.65 0.47 16.10
C LEU A 196 -9.87 -1.06 16.04
N PRO A 197 -11.02 -1.59 15.58
CA PRO A 197 -11.19 -3.03 15.38
C PRO A 197 -10.19 -3.60 14.37
N MET A 198 -9.99 -2.89 13.25
CA MET A 198 -9.03 -3.27 12.21
C MET A 198 -7.59 -3.28 12.72
N ALA A 199 -7.20 -2.34 13.56
CA ALA A 199 -5.88 -2.32 14.19
C ALA A 199 -5.67 -3.52 15.12
N ARG A 200 -6.70 -3.93 15.88
CA ARG A 200 -6.64 -5.14 16.72
C ARG A 200 -6.49 -6.40 15.87
N GLU A 201 -7.26 -6.51 14.79
CA GLU A 201 -7.15 -7.62 13.84
C GLU A 201 -5.77 -7.66 13.17
N THR A 202 -5.25 -6.49 12.79
CA THR A 202 -3.90 -6.32 12.23
C THR A 202 -2.85 -6.87 13.18
N VAL A 203 -2.84 -6.43 14.44
CA VAL A 203 -1.88 -6.91 15.44
C VAL A 203 -1.99 -8.44 15.62
N SER A 204 -3.19 -9.01 15.60
CA SER A 204 -3.37 -10.46 15.68
C SER A 204 -2.81 -11.20 14.47
N LYS A 205 -3.02 -10.69 13.24
CA LYS A 205 -2.52 -11.30 12.00
C LYS A 205 -1.00 -11.15 11.84
N LEU A 206 -0.45 -10.03 12.29
CA LEU A 206 0.99 -9.77 12.25
C LEU A 206 1.80 -10.85 12.94
N SER A 207 1.38 -11.29 14.14
CA SER A 207 2.05 -12.37 14.87
C SER A 207 2.13 -13.68 14.05
N ALA A 208 1.09 -13.99 13.27
CA ALA A 208 1.09 -15.18 12.42
C ALA A 208 2.01 -15.02 11.19
N PHE A 209 2.06 -13.82 10.61
CA PHE A 209 2.98 -13.53 9.51
C PHE A 209 4.44 -13.50 9.95
N ASP A 210 4.74 -12.90 11.10
CA ASP A 210 6.08 -12.91 11.70
C ASP A 210 6.57 -14.35 11.91
N GLN A 211 5.75 -15.20 12.53
CA GLN A 211 6.09 -16.61 12.73
C GLN A 211 6.35 -17.35 11.41
N ARG A 212 5.54 -17.08 10.38
CA ARG A 212 5.72 -17.68 9.06
C ARG A 212 6.98 -17.17 8.37
N LEU A 213 7.32 -15.89 8.52
CA LEU A 213 8.56 -15.33 8.01
C LEU A 213 9.78 -15.95 8.69
N ASP A 214 9.77 -16.08 10.02
CA ASP A 214 10.86 -16.69 10.79
C ASP A 214 11.14 -18.12 10.34
N LEU A 215 10.08 -18.92 10.14
CA LEU A 215 10.20 -20.30 9.63
C LEU A 215 10.82 -20.33 8.23
N LEU A 216 10.45 -19.39 7.35
CA LEU A 216 11.02 -19.30 6.00
C LEU A 216 12.50 -18.91 6.04
N ILE A 217 12.88 -17.96 6.90
CA ILE A 217 14.28 -17.55 7.09
C ILE A 217 15.13 -18.73 7.61
N VAL A 218 14.63 -19.49 8.58
CA VAL A 218 15.32 -20.69 9.10
C VAL A 218 15.45 -21.75 7.99
N HIS A 219 14.39 -21.98 7.21
CA HIS A 219 14.44 -22.92 6.09
C HIS A 219 15.49 -22.48 5.05
N MET A 220 15.52 -21.19 4.67
CA MET A 220 16.55 -20.63 3.77
C MET A 220 17.98 -20.87 4.25
N GLN A 221 18.24 -20.72 5.56
CA GLN A 221 19.58 -20.92 6.12
C GLN A 221 19.99 -22.40 6.19
N SER A 222 19.03 -23.29 6.41
CA SER A 222 19.28 -24.74 6.53
C SER A 222 19.33 -25.47 5.18
N ALA A 223 18.73 -24.90 4.15
CA ALA A 223 18.57 -25.57 2.86
C ALA A 223 19.89 -25.60 2.07
N VAL A 224 20.35 -26.81 1.72
CA VAL A 224 21.50 -27.01 0.82
C VAL A 224 21.20 -26.48 -0.58
N LYS A 225 19.93 -26.53 -1.02
CA LYS A 225 19.45 -25.99 -2.29
C LYS A 225 18.10 -25.31 -2.07
N VAL A 226 17.94 -24.11 -2.62
CA VAL A 226 16.65 -23.42 -2.59
C VAL A 226 15.75 -24.06 -3.64
N ASP A 227 14.60 -24.58 -3.20
CA ASP A 227 13.64 -25.19 -4.11
C ASP A 227 12.52 -24.21 -4.52
N LYS A 228 11.72 -24.62 -5.50
CA LYS A 228 10.57 -23.83 -5.97
C LYS A 228 9.48 -23.67 -4.91
N ALA A 229 9.42 -24.58 -3.93
CA ALA A 229 8.40 -24.51 -2.89
C ALA A 229 8.68 -23.33 -1.96
N LEU A 230 9.93 -23.15 -1.51
CA LEU A 230 10.34 -22.02 -0.69
C LEU A 230 10.07 -20.67 -1.36
N LEU A 231 10.36 -20.56 -2.66
CA LEU A 231 10.03 -19.37 -3.47
C LEU A 231 8.53 -19.08 -3.53
N SER A 232 7.72 -20.12 -3.72
CA SER A 232 6.26 -20.00 -3.72
C SER A 232 5.74 -19.54 -2.35
N GLU A 233 6.30 -20.05 -1.25
CA GLU A 233 5.85 -19.70 0.09
C GLU A 233 6.18 -18.25 0.48
N VAL A 234 7.37 -17.76 0.15
CA VAL A 234 7.76 -16.36 0.35
C VAL A 234 6.92 -15.43 -0.53
N THR A 235 6.69 -15.80 -1.80
CA THR A 235 5.83 -15.02 -2.71
C THR A 235 4.39 -14.93 -2.21
N ARG A 236 3.85 -16.04 -1.67
CA ARG A 236 2.52 -16.08 -1.06
C ARG A 236 2.48 -15.19 0.18
N LEU A 237 3.47 -15.29 1.08
CA LEU A 237 3.54 -14.43 2.27
C LEU A 237 3.62 -12.94 1.90
N SER A 238 4.42 -12.58 0.90
CA SER A 238 4.52 -11.21 0.38
C SER A 238 3.19 -10.71 -0.16
N SER A 239 2.50 -11.52 -0.97
CA SER A 239 1.16 -11.21 -1.47
C SER A 239 0.15 -11.02 -0.33
N ASP A 240 0.15 -11.91 0.66
CA ASP A 240 -0.76 -11.86 1.82
C ASP A 240 -0.55 -10.55 2.60
N VAL A 241 0.71 -10.18 2.89
CA VAL A 241 1.08 -8.95 3.62
C VAL A 241 0.75 -7.70 2.80
N LEU A 242 1.03 -7.67 1.50
CA LEU A 242 0.73 -6.53 0.64
C LEU A 242 -0.76 -6.28 0.50
N ASN A 243 -1.56 -7.35 0.30
CA ASN A 243 -3.01 -7.23 0.23
C ASN A 243 -3.59 -6.72 1.55
N PHE A 244 -3.10 -7.24 2.68
CA PHE A 244 -3.52 -6.80 3.99
C PHE A 244 -3.13 -5.34 4.28
N SER A 245 -1.91 -4.94 3.90
CA SER A 245 -1.43 -3.55 4.00
C SER A 245 -2.27 -2.59 3.15
N ALA A 246 -2.60 -2.95 1.92
CA ALA A 246 -3.44 -2.12 1.05
C ALA A 246 -4.83 -1.83 1.66
N LEU A 247 -5.46 -2.84 2.28
CA LEU A 247 -6.75 -2.67 2.95
C LEU A 247 -6.65 -1.79 4.20
N ALA A 248 -5.59 -1.95 5.00
CA ALA A 248 -5.41 -1.24 6.26
C ALA A 248 -5.00 0.24 6.07
N ARG A 249 -4.14 0.52 5.08
CA ARG A 249 -3.51 1.84 4.88
C ARG A 249 -4.54 2.95 4.65
N HIS A 250 -5.61 2.71 3.91
CA HIS A 250 -6.64 3.72 3.69
C HIS A 250 -7.29 4.17 5.01
N ARG A 251 -7.70 3.20 5.85
CA ARG A 251 -8.41 3.47 7.11
C ARG A 251 -7.47 4.01 8.20
N PHE A 252 -6.21 3.57 8.23
CA PHE A 252 -5.19 4.11 9.15
C PHE A 252 -4.81 5.55 8.77
N GLY A 253 -4.64 5.84 7.48
CA GLY A 253 -4.44 7.20 6.99
C GLY A 253 -5.60 8.14 7.33
N ALA A 254 -6.85 7.68 7.17
CA ALA A 254 -8.04 8.43 7.57
C ALA A 254 -8.05 8.73 9.08
N THR A 255 -7.65 7.75 9.91
CA THR A 255 -7.53 7.92 11.37
C THR A 255 -6.57 9.04 11.72
N LYS A 256 -5.43 9.12 11.01
CA LYS A 256 -4.45 10.18 11.22
C LYS A 256 -5.02 11.56 10.91
N ALA A 257 -5.60 11.72 9.72
CA ALA A 257 -6.20 12.98 9.30
C ALA A 257 -7.33 13.42 10.25
N TYR A 258 -8.21 12.50 10.64
CA TYR A 258 -9.31 12.81 11.55
C TYR A 258 -8.85 13.12 12.97
N ALA A 259 -7.82 12.43 13.49
CA ALA A 259 -7.25 12.75 14.79
C ALA A 259 -6.61 14.15 14.82
N GLU A 260 -5.97 14.58 13.73
CA GLU A 260 -5.43 15.94 13.58
C GLU A 260 -6.55 16.99 13.56
N ILE A 261 -7.68 16.71 12.88
CA ILE A 261 -8.85 17.60 12.92
C ILE A 261 -9.39 17.71 14.35
N VAL A 262 -9.56 16.60 15.07
CA VAL A 262 -10.03 16.62 16.47
C VAL A 262 -9.11 17.48 17.33
N ALA A 263 -7.79 17.28 17.25
CA ALA A 263 -6.81 18.06 18.00
C ALA A 263 -6.88 19.56 17.66
N SER A 264 -6.99 19.89 16.37
CA SER A 264 -7.16 21.27 15.90
C SER A 264 -8.43 21.90 16.48
N ARG A 265 -9.58 21.23 16.38
CA ARG A 265 -10.85 21.73 16.91
C ARG A 265 -10.86 21.91 18.42
N LEU A 266 -10.25 20.98 19.16
CA LEU A 266 -10.05 21.12 20.60
C LEU A 266 -9.21 22.36 20.94
N SER A 267 -8.12 22.60 20.21
CA SER A 267 -7.29 23.79 20.42
C SER A 267 -8.06 25.09 20.13
N GLU A 268 -8.90 25.09 19.09
CA GLU A 268 -9.71 26.24 18.67
C GLU A 268 -10.85 26.59 19.63
N LEU A 269 -11.25 25.66 20.53
CA LEU A 269 -12.19 25.96 21.60
C LEU A 269 -11.65 27.03 22.55
N ARG A 270 -10.32 27.16 22.66
CA ARG A 270 -9.63 28.02 23.63
C ARG A 270 -10.16 27.77 25.04
N GLU A 271 -10.08 26.51 25.46
CA GLU A 271 -10.70 26.07 26.71
C GLU A 271 -9.95 26.52 27.97
N GLU A 272 -10.71 27.07 28.90
CA GLU A 272 -10.28 27.43 30.25
C GLU A 272 -11.00 26.57 31.29
N ARG A 273 -10.38 26.48 32.47
CA ARG A 273 -10.93 25.69 33.58
C ARG A 273 -12.22 26.30 34.12
N VAL A 274 -13.17 25.43 34.44
CA VAL A 274 -14.39 25.72 35.20
C VAL A 274 -14.26 25.02 36.54
N GLU A 275 -14.10 25.79 37.61
CA GLU A 275 -14.10 25.29 39.00
C GLU A 275 -13.21 24.03 39.19
N GLN A 276 -13.75 23.00 39.85
CA GLN A 276 -13.11 21.70 40.08
C GLN A 276 -13.44 20.65 39.00
N ARG A 277 -13.96 21.07 37.84
CA ARG A 277 -14.31 20.14 36.76
C ARG A 277 -13.13 19.94 35.79
N GLN A 278 -13.06 18.73 35.22
CA GLN A 278 -12.10 18.43 34.15
C GLN A 278 -12.50 19.17 32.88
N ARG A 279 -11.53 19.67 32.13
CA ARG A 279 -11.76 20.29 30.82
C ARG A 279 -12.12 19.27 29.74
N LEU A 280 -12.87 19.70 28.73
CA LEU A 280 -13.37 18.88 27.64
C LEU A 280 -12.22 18.22 26.85
N GLY A 281 -11.26 19.02 26.40
CA GLY A 281 -10.11 18.56 25.64
C GLY A 281 -9.25 17.61 26.44
N THR A 282 -9.01 17.91 27.73
CA THR A 282 -8.28 16.98 28.61
C THR A 282 -9.00 15.64 28.79
N PHE A 283 -10.34 15.64 28.86
CA PHE A 283 -11.13 14.41 28.95
C PHE A 283 -11.04 13.58 27.66
N ILE A 284 -11.20 14.23 26.50
CA ILE A 284 -11.12 13.60 25.19
C ILE A 284 -9.72 13.06 24.96
N ASP A 285 -8.67 13.87 25.12
CA ASP A 285 -7.29 13.46 24.82
C ASP A 285 -6.87 12.22 25.60
N ARG A 286 -7.18 12.16 26.90
CA ARG A 286 -6.84 11.00 27.73
C ARG A 286 -7.50 9.69 27.29
N ARG A 287 -8.64 9.77 26.61
CA ARG A 287 -9.45 8.59 26.22
C ARG A 287 -9.39 8.28 24.72
N PHE A 288 -9.10 9.28 23.90
CA PHE A 288 -9.02 9.17 22.44
C PHE A 288 -7.59 8.86 21.97
N GLN A 289 -6.58 9.56 22.51
CA GLN A 289 -5.19 9.41 22.05
C GLN A 289 -4.62 7.99 22.23
N PRO A 290 -4.95 7.23 23.31
CA PRO A 290 -4.50 5.84 23.39
C PRO A 290 -4.97 4.97 22.22
N ALA A 291 -6.22 5.13 21.77
CA ALA A 291 -6.76 4.36 20.65
C ALA A 291 -6.07 4.74 19.33
N VAL A 292 -5.86 6.04 19.08
CA VAL A 292 -5.13 6.54 17.91
C VAL A 292 -3.69 6.01 17.89
N ARG A 293 -3.01 6.03 19.04
CA ARG A 293 -1.64 5.48 19.16
C ARG A 293 -1.58 3.98 18.86
N SER A 294 -2.60 3.22 19.26
CA SER A 294 -2.68 1.78 18.91
C SER A 294 -2.79 1.58 17.40
N VAL A 295 -3.55 2.43 16.69
CA VAL A 295 -3.65 2.38 15.22
C VAL A 295 -2.29 2.67 14.59
N TYR A 296 -1.59 3.72 15.03
CA TYR A 296 -0.25 4.04 14.51
C TYR A 296 0.80 2.96 14.82
N ALA A 297 0.70 2.30 15.97
CA ALA A 297 1.58 1.19 16.31
C ALA A 297 1.32 -0.03 15.41
N ALA A 298 0.06 -0.32 15.09
CA ALA A 298 -0.32 -1.39 14.17
C ALA A 298 0.17 -1.10 12.74
N GLU A 299 -0.03 0.12 12.25
CA GLU A 299 0.47 0.58 10.93
C GLU A 299 1.98 0.41 10.82
N ARG A 300 2.74 0.93 11.79
CA ARG A 300 4.20 0.84 11.79
C ARG A 300 4.70 -0.60 11.76
N ARG A 301 4.12 -1.49 12.59
CA ARG A 301 4.49 -2.90 12.60
C ARG A 301 4.18 -3.60 11.27
N LEU A 302 3.09 -3.20 10.61
CA LEU A 302 2.75 -3.73 9.30
C LEU A 302 3.73 -3.28 8.21
N ASP A 303 4.15 -2.01 8.25
CA ASP A 303 5.20 -1.51 7.35
C ASP A 303 6.56 -2.20 7.61
N GLU A 304 6.95 -2.35 8.89
CA GLU A 304 8.18 -3.08 9.28
C GLU A 304 8.17 -4.54 8.80
N LEU A 305 7.04 -5.24 8.95
CA LEU A 305 6.89 -6.61 8.43
C LEU A 305 6.99 -6.65 6.91
N ALA A 306 6.32 -5.73 6.20
CA ALA A 306 6.36 -5.69 4.75
C ALA A 306 7.79 -5.50 4.22
N GLU A 307 8.59 -4.64 4.88
CA GLU A 307 10.00 -4.44 4.56
C GLU A 307 10.82 -5.72 4.78
N ARG A 308 10.64 -6.40 5.92
CA ARG A 308 11.34 -7.67 6.21
C ARG A 308 10.99 -8.78 5.22
N VAL A 309 9.71 -8.89 4.82
CA VAL A 309 9.27 -9.87 3.82
C VAL A 309 9.86 -9.55 2.45
N SER A 310 9.95 -8.26 2.07
CA SER A 310 10.62 -7.83 0.83
C SER A 310 12.10 -8.23 0.84
N LEU A 311 12.81 -7.93 1.93
CA LEU A 311 14.22 -8.29 2.09
C LEU A 311 14.44 -9.81 2.00
N ALA A 312 13.58 -10.61 2.65
CA ALA A 312 13.65 -12.06 2.55
C ALA A 312 13.44 -12.55 1.11
N GLY A 313 12.51 -11.95 0.37
CA GLY A 313 12.30 -12.21 -1.06
C GLY A 313 13.52 -11.88 -1.92
N ASP A 314 14.17 -10.75 -1.66
CA ASP A 314 15.38 -10.34 -2.37
C ASP A 314 16.56 -11.28 -2.08
N LEU A 315 16.79 -11.62 -0.81
CA LEU A 315 17.82 -12.60 -0.41
C LEU A 315 17.59 -13.97 -1.05
N LEU A 316 16.33 -14.42 -1.12
CA LEU A 316 15.98 -15.68 -1.76
C LEU A 316 16.29 -15.65 -3.26
N ARG A 317 15.95 -14.55 -3.93
CA ARG A 317 16.27 -14.35 -5.35
C ARG A 317 17.78 -14.38 -5.60
N THR A 318 18.56 -13.69 -4.77
CA THR A 318 20.03 -13.71 -4.86
C THR A 318 20.58 -15.11 -4.64
N THR A 319 20.05 -15.85 -3.67
CA THR A 319 20.50 -17.23 -3.38
C THR A 319 20.23 -18.16 -4.55
N VAL A 320 19.03 -18.07 -5.16
CA VAL A 320 18.69 -18.84 -6.37
C VAL A 320 19.61 -18.49 -7.53
N GLN A 321 19.91 -17.20 -7.73
CA GLN A 321 20.79 -16.75 -8.80
C GLN A 321 22.21 -17.34 -8.64
N VAL A 322 22.79 -17.28 -7.44
CA VAL A 322 24.10 -17.87 -7.14
C VAL A 322 24.09 -19.39 -7.38
N GLN A 323 23.04 -20.10 -6.94
CA GLN A 323 22.92 -21.55 -7.17
C GLN A 323 22.78 -21.92 -8.64
N LEU A 324 22.20 -21.07 -9.47
CA LEU A 324 22.13 -21.25 -10.92
C LEU A 324 23.49 -20.99 -11.57
N GLU A 325 24.23 -19.98 -11.11
CA GLU A 325 25.59 -19.69 -11.58
C GLU A 325 26.56 -20.83 -11.24
N ASP A 326 26.52 -21.37 -10.02
CA ASP A 326 27.33 -22.53 -9.62
C ASP A 326 26.97 -23.78 -10.46
N GLN A 327 25.68 -24.00 -10.74
CA GLN A 327 25.24 -25.08 -11.64
C GLN A 327 25.75 -24.88 -13.06
N ASN A 328 25.68 -23.66 -13.59
CA ASN A 328 26.21 -23.35 -14.93
C ASN A 328 27.73 -23.53 -14.99
N ALA A 329 28.47 -23.09 -13.96
CA ALA A 329 29.91 -23.27 -13.87
C ALA A 329 30.29 -24.76 -13.86
N SER A 330 29.62 -25.58 -13.03
CA SER A 330 29.86 -27.03 -12.99
C SER A 330 29.53 -27.74 -14.31
N LEU A 331 28.46 -27.31 -14.99
CA LEU A 331 28.12 -27.80 -16.33
C LEU A 331 29.23 -27.47 -17.34
N LEU A 332 29.72 -26.24 -17.35
CA LEU A 332 30.82 -25.81 -18.23
C LEU A 332 32.10 -26.62 -17.97
N THR A 333 32.47 -26.85 -16.71
CA THR A 333 33.62 -27.70 -16.36
C THR A 333 33.45 -29.12 -16.87
N SER A 334 32.26 -29.71 -16.72
CA SER A 334 31.98 -31.06 -17.23
C SER A 334 32.02 -31.14 -18.77
N MET A 335 31.62 -30.05 -19.45
CA MET A 335 31.70 -29.94 -20.91
C MET A 335 33.15 -29.82 -21.36
N GLU A 336 33.98 -29.03 -20.67
CA GLU A 336 35.41 -28.89 -20.96
C GLU A 336 36.12 -30.25 -20.83
N GLU A 337 35.85 -31.00 -19.76
CA GLU A 337 36.44 -32.32 -19.54
C GLU A 337 36.05 -33.31 -20.65
N ARG A 338 34.77 -33.35 -21.01
CA ARG A 338 34.28 -34.20 -22.12
C ARG A 338 34.90 -33.78 -23.45
N ALA A 339 35.00 -32.49 -23.75
CA ALA A 339 35.62 -31.98 -24.96
C ALA A 339 37.11 -32.35 -25.02
N ARG A 340 37.83 -32.22 -23.90
CA ARG A 340 39.24 -32.65 -23.80
C ARG A 340 39.40 -34.15 -24.08
N ILE A 341 38.55 -34.99 -23.48
CA ILE A 341 38.57 -36.44 -23.75
C ILE A 341 38.31 -36.73 -25.23
N GLN A 342 37.33 -36.04 -25.83
CA GLN A 342 37.00 -36.19 -27.24
C GLN A 342 38.20 -35.81 -28.14
N VAL A 343 38.92 -34.73 -27.81
CA VAL A 343 40.16 -34.35 -28.50
C VAL A 343 41.23 -35.44 -28.39
N HIS A 344 41.44 -36.01 -27.20
CA HIS A 344 42.42 -37.09 -27.04
C HIS A 344 42.05 -38.36 -27.80
N ILE A 345 40.77 -38.76 -27.81
CA ILE A 345 40.29 -39.89 -28.60
C ILE A 345 40.51 -39.62 -30.08
N GLN A 346 40.20 -38.41 -30.55
CA GLN A 346 40.40 -38.04 -31.95
C GLN A 346 41.89 -38.08 -32.34
N GLN A 347 42.77 -37.56 -31.49
CA GLN A 347 44.22 -37.68 -31.67
C GLN A 347 44.71 -39.14 -31.69
N ALA A 348 44.10 -40.03 -30.89
CA ALA A 348 44.44 -41.45 -30.89
C ALA A 348 43.98 -42.15 -32.18
N VAL A 349 42.77 -41.85 -32.67
CA VAL A 349 42.25 -42.38 -33.96
C VAL A 349 43.09 -41.87 -35.13
N GLU A 350 43.49 -40.60 -35.10
CA GLU A 350 44.45 -40.06 -36.06
C GLU A 350 45.80 -40.78 -36.00
N GLY A 351 46.32 -41.10 -34.81
CA GLY A 351 47.54 -41.89 -34.68
C GLY A 351 47.40 -43.29 -35.30
N PHE A 352 46.25 -43.93 -35.13
CA PHE A 352 45.96 -45.24 -35.72
C PHE A 352 45.83 -45.17 -37.24
N SER A 353 45.28 -44.08 -37.79
CA SER A 353 45.15 -43.91 -39.24
C SER A 353 46.52 -43.82 -39.93
N VAL A 354 47.53 -43.24 -39.29
CA VAL A 354 48.92 -43.24 -39.80
C VAL A 354 49.44 -44.66 -39.96
N ILE A 355 49.20 -45.53 -38.98
CA ILE A 355 49.63 -46.93 -39.03
C ILE A 355 48.92 -47.65 -40.19
N ALA A 356 47.60 -47.50 -40.29
CA ALA A 356 46.79 -48.12 -41.34
C ALA A 356 47.22 -47.65 -42.75
N ILE A 357 47.34 -46.34 -42.96
CA ILE A 357 47.77 -45.74 -44.24
C ILE A 357 49.17 -46.25 -44.60
N THR A 358 50.13 -46.23 -43.66
CA THR A 358 51.49 -46.70 -43.90
C THR A 358 51.51 -48.16 -44.36
N TYR A 359 50.75 -49.04 -43.68
CA TYR A 359 50.65 -50.45 -44.04
C TYR A 359 50.08 -50.63 -45.46
N TYR A 360 48.97 -49.96 -45.79
CA TYR A 360 48.36 -50.04 -47.12
C TYR A 360 49.28 -49.46 -48.22
N THR A 361 49.98 -48.35 -47.96
CA THR A 361 50.90 -47.74 -48.93
C THR A 361 52.11 -48.63 -49.20
N ILE A 362 52.70 -49.25 -48.18
CA ILE A 362 53.80 -50.23 -48.37
C ILE A 362 53.31 -51.43 -49.20
N GLY A 363 52.10 -51.94 -48.90
CA GLY A 363 51.48 -53.01 -49.68
C GLY A 363 51.30 -52.65 -51.16
N LEU A 364 50.83 -51.42 -51.43
CA LEU A 364 50.67 -50.93 -52.80
C LEU A 364 52.03 -50.76 -53.52
N ALA A 365 53.04 -50.20 -52.84
CA ALA A 365 54.38 -50.04 -53.38
C ALA A 365 55.02 -51.40 -53.72
N LYS A 366 54.81 -52.42 -52.88
CA LYS A 366 55.25 -53.80 -53.13
C LYS A 366 54.63 -54.35 -54.42
N ILE A 367 53.31 -54.20 -54.60
CA ILE A 367 52.62 -54.66 -55.82
C ILE A 367 53.15 -53.93 -57.06
N CYS A 368 53.37 -52.61 -56.99
CA CYS A 368 53.95 -51.85 -58.10
C CYS A 368 55.37 -52.33 -58.44
N LEU A 369 56.22 -52.56 -57.44
CA LEU A 369 57.59 -53.04 -57.62
C LEU A 369 57.63 -54.48 -58.20
N GLU A 370 56.78 -55.37 -57.71
CA GLU A 370 56.62 -56.72 -58.26
C GLU A 370 56.12 -56.67 -59.71
N SER A 371 55.18 -55.78 -60.03
CA SER A 371 54.68 -55.58 -61.40
C SER A 371 55.77 -55.06 -62.34
N ILE A 372 56.65 -54.17 -61.88
CA ILE A 372 57.80 -53.67 -62.66
C ILE A 372 58.86 -54.77 -62.85
N SER A 373 59.04 -55.67 -61.87
CA SER A 373 59.96 -56.81 -62.04
C SER A 373 59.49 -57.82 -63.10
N ALA A 374 58.18 -57.91 -63.34
CA ALA A 374 57.63 -58.68 -64.44
C ALA A 374 57.94 -58.10 -65.85
N LEU A 375 58.44 -56.86 -65.93
CA LEU A 375 58.86 -56.18 -67.17
C LEU A 375 60.36 -56.38 -67.52
N GLY A 376 61.07 -57.30 -66.85
CA GLY A 376 62.43 -57.72 -67.25
C GLY A 376 63.58 -57.15 -66.42
N VAL A 377 63.31 -56.71 -65.18
CA VAL A 377 64.33 -56.25 -64.22
C VAL A 377 64.74 -57.40 -63.30
N ASP A 378 66.04 -57.50 -63.02
CA ASP A 378 66.68 -58.59 -62.27
C ASP A 378 66.06 -58.78 -60.86
N PRO A 379 65.59 -60.00 -60.47
CA PRO A 379 64.82 -60.22 -59.23
C PRO A 379 65.55 -59.85 -57.93
N HIS A 380 66.89 -59.79 -57.96
CA HIS A 380 67.71 -59.44 -56.79
C HIS A 380 67.67 -57.93 -56.50
N VAL A 381 67.60 -57.09 -57.54
CA VAL A 381 67.51 -55.63 -57.41
C VAL A 381 66.15 -55.22 -56.86
N THR A 382 65.07 -55.90 -57.26
CA THR A 382 63.70 -55.64 -56.79
C THR A 382 63.54 -55.92 -55.30
N LYS A 383 64.15 -57.00 -54.77
CA LYS A 383 64.11 -57.31 -53.33
C LYS A 383 64.84 -56.27 -52.49
N LEU A 384 66.00 -55.80 -52.94
CA LEU A 384 66.74 -54.70 -52.31
C LEU A 384 65.96 -53.38 -52.38
N ALA A 385 65.30 -53.11 -53.51
CA ALA A 385 64.46 -51.93 -53.68
C ALA A 385 63.23 -51.94 -52.76
N VAL A 386 62.58 -53.08 -52.57
CA VAL A 386 61.48 -53.24 -51.59
C VAL A 386 61.97 -52.98 -50.16
N LEU A 387 63.16 -53.49 -49.80
CA LEU A 387 63.76 -53.26 -48.48
C LEU A 387 64.06 -51.77 -48.24
N GLY A 388 64.53 -51.07 -49.28
CA GLY A 388 64.78 -49.62 -49.25
C GLY A 388 63.51 -48.76 -49.31
N ALA A 389 62.43 -49.25 -49.92
CA ALA A 389 61.16 -48.53 -50.02
C ALA A 389 60.42 -48.42 -48.68
N ILE A 390 60.62 -49.38 -47.77
CA ILE A 390 59.98 -49.37 -46.44
C ILE A 390 60.31 -48.10 -45.63
N PRO A 391 61.59 -47.74 -45.38
CA PRO A 391 61.91 -46.51 -44.65
C PRO A 391 61.51 -45.24 -45.41
N LEU A 392 61.56 -45.27 -46.75
CA LEU A 392 61.16 -44.14 -47.60
C LEU A 392 59.66 -43.84 -47.48
N VAL A 393 58.81 -44.86 -47.59
CA VAL A 393 57.35 -44.72 -47.45
C VAL A 393 56.96 -44.31 -46.03
N LEU A 394 57.62 -44.89 -45.01
CA LEU A 394 57.45 -44.45 -43.61
C LEU A 394 57.76 -42.96 -43.44
N PHE A 395 58.88 -42.49 -44.00
CA PHE A 395 59.27 -41.09 -43.91
C PHE A 395 58.32 -40.17 -44.70
N ALA A 396 57.88 -40.60 -45.88
CA ALA A 396 56.96 -39.84 -46.73
C ALA A 396 55.57 -39.70 -46.08
N VAL A 397 55.00 -40.78 -45.55
CA VAL A 397 53.70 -40.74 -44.86
C VAL A 397 53.79 -39.91 -43.58
N TRP A 398 54.87 -40.07 -42.79
CA TRP A 398 55.07 -39.27 -41.58
C TRP A 398 55.21 -37.78 -41.88
N THR A 399 55.99 -37.41 -42.89
CA THR A 399 56.16 -36.00 -43.29
C THR A 399 54.87 -35.41 -43.88
N ALA A 400 54.14 -36.14 -44.72
CA ALA A 400 52.86 -35.71 -45.28
C ALA A 400 51.80 -35.46 -44.19
N VAL A 401 51.63 -36.39 -43.25
CA VAL A 401 50.68 -36.23 -42.14
C VAL A 401 51.10 -35.08 -41.22
N ARG A 402 52.40 -34.95 -40.92
CA ARG A 402 52.94 -33.83 -40.12
C ARG A 402 52.76 -32.48 -40.81
N HIS A 403 52.85 -32.44 -42.13
CA HIS A 403 52.65 -31.22 -42.92
C HIS A 403 51.17 -30.79 -42.93
N VAL A 404 50.26 -31.73 -43.17
CA VAL A 404 48.80 -31.50 -43.07
C VAL A 404 48.39 -31.07 -41.66
N ARG A 405 49.00 -31.64 -40.61
CA ARG A 405 48.80 -31.18 -39.23
C ARG A 405 49.17 -29.72 -39.03
N ARG A 406 50.29 -29.27 -39.61
CA ARG A 406 50.75 -27.88 -39.50
C ARG A 406 49.89 -26.90 -40.28
N SER A 407 49.29 -27.31 -41.40
CA SER A 407 48.40 -26.45 -42.18
C SER A 407 47.01 -26.30 -41.53
N ILE A 408 46.48 -27.36 -40.91
CA ILE A 408 45.18 -27.32 -40.22
C ILE A 408 45.30 -26.62 -38.85
N ALA A 409 46.37 -26.87 -38.09
CA ALA A 409 46.61 -26.15 -36.83
C ALA A 409 47.03 -24.68 -37.03
N GLY A 410 47.42 -24.31 -38.26
CA GLY A 410 47.85 -22.98 -38.64
C GLY A 410 46.78 -22.12 -39.33
N ALA A 411 45.52 -22.57 -39.42
CA ALA A 411 44.41 -21.74 -39.89
C ALA A 411 43.82 -20.95 -38.71
N PRO A 412 44.16 -19.66 -38.53
CA PRO A 412 43.52 -18.85 -37.50
C PRO A 412 42.05 -18.66 -37.86
N HIS A 413 41.15 -19.16 -37.01
CA HIS A 413 39.82 -18.60 -36.93
C HIS A 413 39.97 -17.16 -36.46
N ASN A 414 39.76 -16.21 -37.37
CA ASN A 414 39.62 -14.80 -37.06
C ASN A 414 38.15 -14.57 -36.65
N PRO A 415 37.83 -14.34 -35.36
CA PRO A 415 36.50 -13.86 -35.02
C PRO A 415 36.45 -12.38 -35.41
N ALA A 416 35.71 -12.11 -36.47
CA ALA A 416 35.31 -10.78 -36.84
C ALA A 416 34.56 -10.09 -35.69
N ALA A 417 34.84 -8.80 -35.58
CA ALA A 417 34.14 -7.77 -34.84
C ALA A 417 32.61 -7.93 -34.74
N GLY A 418 32.10 -7.64 -33.54
CA GLY A 418 30.71 -7.31 -33.20
C GLY A 418 30.65 -7.18 -31.67
N GLY A 419 30.55 -5.99 -31.05
CA GLY A 419 29.90 -4.79 -31.53
C GLY A 419 28.40 -4.86 -31.31
N HIS A 420 27.95 -5.06 -30.06
CA HIS A 420 27.00 -4.20 -29.33
C HIS A 420 26.80 -4.65 -27.89
#